data_AF-A0A0F7Y443-F1
#
_entry.id   AF-A0A0F7Y443-F1
#
_cell.length_a   1.000
_cell.length_b   1.000
_cell.length_c   1.000
_cell.angle_alpha   90.00
_cell.angle_beta   90.00
_cell.angle_gamma   90.00
#
_symmetry.space_group_name_H-M   'P 1'
#
loop_
_entity.id
_entity.type
_entity.pdbx_description
1 polymer ?
#
loop_
_entity_poly.entity_id
_entity_poly.type
_entity_poly.pdbx_seq_one_letter_code
_entity_poly.pdbx_strand_id
1 'polypeptide(L)'
;MKLSNEQQDVLQLLAWLHLQCAKPERARVLLEVLLRADPLHRGGCRAAVVVALELGDWAGAERQCLALREAGESRPALWLCLSQAQQMAGRLEQAQASYAEYQRRKARP
;
A
#
# COMPACT_ATOMS: atom_id res chain seq x y z
N MET A 1 19.48 -12.12 6.28
CA MET A 1 18.58 -13.24 6.62
C MET A 1 17.67 -13.47 5.43
N LYS A 2 17.55 -14.70 4.91
CA LYS A 2 16.66 -15.01 3.79
C LYS A 2 15.46 -15.78 4.32
N LEU A 3 14.26 -15.23 4.15
CA LEU A 3 13.02 -15.90 4.53
C LEU A 3 12.62 -16.91 3.44
N SER A 4 12.08 -18.06 3.85
CA SER A 4 11.42 -18.98 2.90
C SER A 4 10.15 -18.34 2.34
N ASN A 5 9.67 -18.83 1.20
CA ASN A 5 8.41 -18.35 0.62
C ASN A 5 7.23 -18.52 1.59
N GLU A 6 7.18 -19.65 2.31
CA GLU A 6 6.18 -19.91 3.34
C GLU A 6 6.22 -18.88 4.48
N GLN A 7 7.42 -18.52 4.95
CA GLN A 7 7.57 -17.47 5.96
C GLN A 7 7.10 -16.10 5.45
N GLN A 8 7.37 -15.79 4.18
CA GLN A 8 6.91 -14.54 3.56
C GLN A 8 5.38 -14.50 3.44
N ASP A 9 4.76 -15.61 3.04
CA ASP A 9 3.31 -15.75 2.94
C ASP A 9 2.62 -15.61 4.31
N VAL A 10 3.19 -16.24 5.34
CA VAL A 10 2.70 -16.11 6.73
C VAL A 10 2.80 -14.66 7.22
N LEU A 11 3.94 -13.98 6.99
CA LEU A 11 4.10 -12.57 7.38
C LEU A 11 3.09 -11.67 6.66
N GLN A 12 2.86 -11.89 5.37
CA GLN A 12 1.87 -11.13 4.60
C GLN A 12 0.45 -11.37 5.15
N LEU A 13 0.07 -12.62 5.41
CA LEU A 13 -1.25 -12.97 5.92
C LEU A 13 -1.49 -12.37 7.32
N LEU A 14 -0.51 -12.46 8.21
CA LEU A 14 -0.59 -11.89 9.55
C LEU A 14 -0.65 -10.37 9.53
N ALA A 15 0.11 -9.71 8.66
CA ALA A 15 0.04 -8.26 8.47
C ALA A 15 -1.36 -7.84 8.00
N TRP A 16 -1.94 -8.57 7.04
CA TRP A 16 -3.31 -8.34 6.59
C TRP A 16 -4.33 -8.54 7.72
N LEU A 17 -4.21 -9.60 8.52
CA LEU A 17 -5.11 -9.84 9.66
C LEU A 17 -5.02 -8.71 10.69
N HIS A 18 -3.83 -8.20 10.98
CA HIS A 18 -3.66 -7.05 11.87
C HIS A 18 -4.33 -5.78 11.34
N LEU A 19 -4.27 -5.54 10.03
CA LEU A 19 -5.02 -4.45 9.40
C LEU A 19 -6.54 -4.63 9.58
N GLN A 20 -7.07 -5.83 9.37
CA GLN A 20 -8.51 -6.10 9.58
C GLN A 20 -8.95 -5.90 11.03
N CYS A 21 -8.05 -6.08 11.99
CA CYS A 21 -8.32 -5.87 13.40
C CYS A 21 -7.99 -4.44 13.89
N ALA A 22 -7.83 -3.47 13.00
CA ALA A 22 -7.47 -2.08 13.32
C ALA A 22 -6.18 -1.97 14.18
N LYS A 23 -5.17 -2.79 13.86
CA LYS A 23 -3.84 -2.79 14.52
C LYS A 23 -2.72 -2.48 13.52
N PRO A 24 -2.71 -1.30 12.89
CA PRO A 24 -1.76 -0.97 11.82
C PRO A 24 -0.30 -0.96 12.27
N GLU A 25 0.00 -0.67 13.53
CA GLU A 25 1.37 -0.69 14.07
C GLU A 25 1.95 -2.10 14.10
N ARG A 26 1.12 -3.11 14.40
CA ARG A 26 1.54 -4.52 14.38
C ARG A 26 1.76 -5.02 12.96
N ALA A 27 0.87 -4.62 12.05
CA ALA A 27 1.04 -4.90 10.62
C ALA A 27 2.35 -4.29 10.10
N ARG A 28 2.68 -3.05 10.50
CA ARG A 28 3.93 -2.38 10.14
C ARG A 28 5.17 -3.21 10.49
N VAL A 29 5.25 -3.71 11.73
CA VAL A 29 6.42 -4.50 12.18
C VAL A 29 6.62 -5.74 11.33
N LEU A 30 5.54 -6.46 11.00
CA LEU A 30 5.62 -7.66 10.17
C LEU A 30 6.05 -7.33 8.74
N LEU A 31 5.53 -6.23 8.18
CA LEU A 31 5.89 -5.78 6.84
C LEU A 31 7.32 -5.24 6.76
N GLU A 32 7.83 -4.60 7.81
CA GLU A 32 9.23 -4.20 7.89
C GLU A 32 10.16 -5.42 7.83
N VAL A 33 9.83 -6.52 8.51
CA VAL A 33 10.59 -7.78 8.42
C VAL A 33 10.50 -8.38 7.02
N LEU A 34 9.30 -8.45 6.44
CA LEU A 34 9.06 -8.99 5.10
C LEU A 34 9.82 -8.23 4.03
N LEU A 35 9.69 -6.90 4.00
CA LEU A 35 10.28 -6.04 2.97
C LEU A 35 11.79 -5.88 3.13
N ARG A 36 12.35 -6.13 4.31
CA ARG A 36 13.80 -6.20 4.50
C ARG A 36 14.40 -7.49 3.93
N ALA A 37 13.61 -8.56 3.85
CA ALA A 37 14.02 -9.83 3.26
C ALA A 37 13.74 -9.90 1.74
N ASP A 38 12.60 -9.36 1.30
CA ASP A 38 12.24 -9.19 -0.11
C ASP A 38 11.63 -7.78 -0.35
N PRO A 39 12.44 -6.80 -0.77
CA PRO A 39 11.98 -5.44 -1.06
C PRO A 39 10.98 -5.33 -2.21
N LEU A 40 10.90 -6.33 -3.09
CA LEU A 40 10.03 -6.32 -4.27
C LEU A 40 8.78 -7.18 -4.06
N HIS A 41 8.55 -7.67 -2.84
CA HIS A 41 7.39 -8.48 -2.50
C HIS A 41 6.09 -7.68 -2.66
N ARG A 42 5.41 -7.85 -3.81
CA ARG A 42 4.29 -7.00 -4.22
C ARG A 42 3.16 -6.95 -3.20
N GLY A 43 2.86 -8.07 -2.55
CA GLY A 43 1.83 -8.12 -1.51
C GLY A 43 2.20 -7.32 -0.27
N GLY A 44 3.46 -7.39 0.14
CA GLY A 44 4.00 -6.61 1.26
C GLY A 44 4.01 -5.11 0.96
N CYS A 45 4.46 -4.72 -0.23
CA CYS A 45 4.48 -3.31 -0.63
C CYS A 45 3.07 -2.70 -0.68
N ARG A 46 2.07 -3.45 -1.17
CA ARG A 46 0.68 -2.98 -1.14
C ARG A 46 0.13 -2.87 0.27
N ALA A 47 0.42 -3.83 1.14
CA ALA A 47 -0.01 -3.77 2.54
C ALA A 47 0.66 -2.60 3.27
N ALA A 48 1.91 -2.26 2.91
CA ALA A 48 2.63 -1.13 3.49
C ALA A 48 1.97 0.22 3.14
N VAL A 49 1.44 0.37 1.92
CA VAL A 49 0.62 1.55 1.54
C VAL A 49 -0.56 1.71 2.48
N VAL A 50 -1.31 0.61 2.73
CA VAL A 50 -2.49 0.66 3.61
C VAL A 50 -2.07 0.99 5.04
N VAL A 51 -1.01 0.37 5.56
CA VAL A 51 -0.45 0.71 6.88
C VAL A 51 -0.07 2.19 6.97
N ALA A 52 0.58 2.75 5.95
CA ALA A 52 0.97 4.15 5.95
C ALA A 52 -0.26 5.08 5.99
N LEU A 53 -1.33 4.76 5.25
CA LEU A 53 -2.60 5.49 5.32
C LEU A 53 -3.24 5.40 6.72
N GLU A 54 -3.33 4.21 7.31
CA GLU A 54 -3.92 4.03 8.64
C GLU A 54 -3.14 4.75 9.75
N LEU A 55 -1.81 4.88 9.59
CA LEU A 55 -0.94 5.56 10.56
C LEU A 55 -0.78 7.07 10.30
N GLY A 56 -1.41 7.61 9.26
CA GLY A 56 -1.29 9.03 8.91
C GLY A 56 0.01 9.44 8.23
N ASP A 57 0.82 8.49 7.76
CA ASP A 57 2.00 8.77 6.94
C ASP A 57 1.58 8.98 5.47
N TRP A 58 0.94 10.12 5.19
CA TRP A 58 0.43 10.47 3.87
C TRP A 58 1.55 10.55 2.83
N ALA A 59 2.70 11.08 3.23
CA ALA A 59 3.86 11.21 2.33
C ALA A 59 4.46 9.84 2.00
N GLY A 60 4.55 8.93 2.98
CA GLY A 60 4.96 7.55 2.77
C GLY A 60 4.01 6.78 1.87
N ALA A 61 2.71 6.87 2.13
CA ALA A 61 1.68 6.22 1.31
C ALA A 61 1.75 6.67 -0.16
N GLU A 62 1.87 7.99 -0.41
CA GLU A 62 2.00 8.51 -1.77
C GLU A 62 3.26 8.00 -2.47
N ARG A 63 4.44 8.10 -1.82
CA ARG A 63 5.69 7.60 -2.42
C ARG A 63 5.61 6.12 -2.79
N GLN A 64 5.02 5.29 -1.92
CA GLN A 64 4.87 3.86 -2.17
C GLN A 64 3.87 3.57 -3.29
N CYS A 65 2.76 4.30 -3.37
CA CYS A 65 1.82 4.21 -4.49
C CYS A 65 2.49 4.52 -5.83
N LEU A 66 3.30 5.58 -5.89
CA LEU A 66 4.02 5.97 -7.10
C LEU A 66 5.06 4.91 -7.50
N ALA A 67 5.85 4.43 -6.55
CA ALA A 67 6.84 3.37 -6.81
C ALA A 67 6.19 2.07 -7.32
N LEU A 68 5.05 1.66 -6.75
CA LEU A 68 4.32 0.48 -7.24
C LEU A 68 3.79 0.66 -8.66
N ARG A 69 3.35 1.88 -9.00
CA ARG A 69 2.89 2.21 -10.36
C ARG A 69 4.05 2.22 -11.36
N GLU A 70 5.19 2.78 -10.99
CA GLU A 70 6.42 2.76 -11.81
C GLU A 70 6.91 1.33 -12.04
N ALA A 71 6.73 0.44 -11.05
CA ALA A 71 6.98 -1.00 -11.18
C ALA A 71 5.94 -1.76 -12.01
N GLY A 72 4.97 -1.05 -12.63
CA GLY A 72 3.98 -1.61 -13.54
C GLY A 72 2.73 -2.20 -12.87
N GLU A 73 2.51 -1.97 -11.58
CA GLU A 73 1.29 -2.42 -10.91
C GLU A 73 0.09 -1.60 -11.41
N SER A 74 -0.87 -2.28 -12.04
CA SER A 74 -2.01 -1.64 -12.73
C SER A 74 -3.31 -1.62 -11.93
N ARG A 75 -3.28 -2.10 -10.67
CA ARG A 75 -4.48 -2.27 -9.84
C ARG A 75 -5.19 -0.92 -9.65
N PRO A 76 -6.50 -0.83 -9.92
CA PRO A 76 -7.27 0.40 -9.68
C PRO A 76 -7.16 0.90 -8.24
N ALA A 77 -7.13 -0.01 -7.26
CA ALA A 77 -7.05 0.32 -5.83
C ALA A 77 -5.85 1.21 -5.45
N LEU A 78 -4.73 1.18 -6.21
CA LEU A 78 -3.59 2.07 -5.95
C LEU A 78 -3.92 3.54 -6.22
N TRP A 79 -4.77 3.82 -7.22
CA TRP A 79 -5.21 5.18 -7.52
C TRP A 79 -6.13 5.73 -6.43
N LEU A 80 -6.95 4.87 -5.82
CA LEU A 80 -7.74 5.23 -4.66
C LEU A 80 -6.85 5.56 -3.45
N CYS A 81 -5.85 4.73 -3.16
CA CYS A 81 -4.90 4.97 -2.07
C CYS A 81 -4.10 6.27 -2.30
N LEU A 82 -3.65 6.52 -3.53
CA LEU A 82 -2.95 7.75 -3.89
C LEU A 82 -3.83 8.99 -3.71
N SER A 83 -5.08 8.94 -4.20
CA SER A 83 -6.05 10.02 -4.00
C SER A 83 -6.26 10.31 -2.51
N GLN A 84 -6.39 9.28 -1.68
CA GLN A 84 -6.59 9.44 -0.25
C GLN A 84 -5.37 10.10 0.41
N ALA A 85 -4.16 9.63 0.11
CA ALA A 85 -2.92 10.23 0.62
C ALA A 85 -2.80 11.72 0.27
N GLN A 86 -3.10 12.08 -0.98
CA GLN A 86 -3.06 13.46 -1.48
C GLN A 86 -4.12 14.33 -0.81
N GLN A 87 -5.35 13.81 -0.64
CA GLN A 87 -6.42 14.53 0.04
C GLN A 87 -6.07 14.83 1.49
N MET A 88 -5.56 13.82 2.22
CA MET A 88 -5.16 13.98 3.62
C MET A 88 -3.96 14.91 3.79
N ALA A 89 -3.12 15.03 2.75
CA ALA A 89 -2.02 16.00 2.70
C ALA A 89 -2.43 17.40 2.20
N GLY A 90 -3.73 17.66 1.98
CA GLY A 90 -4.25 18.96 1.51
C GLY A 90 -4.05 19.25 0.02
N ARG A 91 -3.53 18.29 -0.77
CA ARG A 91 -3.30 18.42 -2.21
C ARG A 91 -4.56 18.06 -3.02
N LEU A 92 -5.62 18.85 -2.87
CA LEU A 92 -6.96 18.52 -3.38
C LEU A 92 -7.03 18.36 -4.90
N GLU A 93 -6.36 19.20 -5.68
CA GLU A 93 -6.36 19.08 -7.14
C GLU A 93 -5.75 17.75 -7.61
N GLN A 94 -4.64 17.35 -6.99
CA GLN A 94 -3.96 16.08 -7.29
C GLN A 94 -4.83 14.90 -6.85
N ALA A 95 -5.46 14.99 -5.68
CA ALA A 95 -6.38 13.97 -5.20
C ALA A 95 -7.54 13.76 -6.17
N GLN A 96 -8.16 14.84 -6.67
CA GLN A 96 -9.23 14.77 -7.66
C GLN A 96 -8.78 14.10 -8.97
N ALA A 97 -7.59 14.47 -9.47
CA ALA A 97 -7.02 13.84 -10.67
C ALA A 97 -6.78 12.33 -10.47
N SER A 98 -6.21 11.93 -9.33
CA SER A 98 -5.97 10.53 -8.99
C SER A 98 -7.27 9.74 -8.82
N TYR A 99 -8.29 10.34 -8.21
CA TYR A 99 -9.60 9.72 -8.04
C TYR A 99 -10.34 9.53 -9.38
N ALA A 100 -10.25 10.50 -10.29
CA ALA A 100 -10.81 10.37 -11.63
C ALA A 100 -10.17 9.20 -12.38
N GLU A 101 -8.87 8.99 -12.24
CA GLU A 101 -8.17 7.85 -12.84
C GLU A 101 -8.57 6.52 -12.19
N TYR A 102 -8.80 6.48 -10.87
CA TYR A 102 -9.40 5.32 -10.20
C TYR A 102 -10.76 4.96 -10.81
N GLN A 103 -11.65 5.94 -10.99
CA GLN A 103 -12.97 5.71 -11.59
C GLN A 103 -12.86 5.17 -13.02
N ARG A 104 -12.01 5.78 -13.86
CA ARG A 104 -11.76 5.32 -15.24
C ARG A 104 -11.29 3.87 -15.29
N ARG A 105 -10.41 3.47 -14.37
CA ARG A 105 -9.87 2.10 -14.33
C ARG A 105 -10.83 1.09 -13.75
N LYS A 106 -11.61 1.47 -12.74
CA LYS A 106 -12.66 0.62 -12.15
C LYS A 106 -13.77 0.30 -13.17
N ALA A 107 -14.06 1.23 -14.10
CA ALA A 107 -15.08 1.07 -15.12
C ALA A 107 -14.64 0.23 -16.34
N ARG A 108 -13.38 -0.19 -16.44
CA ARG A 108 -12.92 -1.08 -17.51
C ARG A 108 -13.15 -2.55 -17.10
N PRO A 109 -13.85 -3.35 -17.92
CA PRO A 109 -14.09 -4.77 -17.66
C PRO A 109 -12.82 -5.60 -17.73
#